data_AF-A0A9Q8M2N1-F1
#
_entry.id   AF-A0A9Q8M2N1-F1
#
_cell.length_a   1.000
_cell.length_b   1.000
_cell.length_c   1.000
_cell.angle_alpha   90.00
_cell.angle_beta   90.00
_cell.angle_gamma   90.00
#
_symmetry.space_group_name_H-M   'P 1'
#
loop_
_entity.id
_entity.type
_entity.pdbx_description
1 polymer ?
#
loop_
_entity_poly.entity_id
_entity_poly.type
_entity_poly.pdbx_seq_one_letter_code
_entity_poly.pdbx_strand_id
1 'polypeptide(L)'
;MPEYAVLDKDTIKNRIMPYLSVAKRGFETKFDLVEIVNAILFKLKSGCQWRMLPTGHLFSGVAPSWKTVFHHYRKWCKAGEWKRVFTELL
;
A
#
# COMPACT_ATOMS: atom_id res chain seq x y z
N MET A 1 -18.11 0.67 9.22
CA MET A 1 -17.50 1.96 8.84
C MET A 1 -16.94 1.78 7.44
N PRO A 2 -17.21 2.66 6.46
CA PRO A 2 -16.67 2.50 5.12
C PRO A 2 -15.13 2.62 5.14
N GLU A 3 -14.48 1.77 4.36
CA GLU A 3 -13.02 1.84 4.14
C GLU A 3 -12.64 3.18 3.51
N TYR A 4 -11.65 3.86 4.09
CA TYR A 4 -11.13 5.08 3.47
C TYR A 4 -10.24 4.70 2.29
N ALA A 5 -10.60 5.14 1.08
CA ALA A 5 -9.82 4.95 -0.13
C ALA A 5 -9.29 6.30 -0.64
N VAL A 6 -7.96 6.43 -0.81
CA VAL A 6 -7.35 7.62 -1.42
C VAL A 6 -7.65 7.67 -2.91
N LEU A 7 -7.57 6.50 -3.55
CA LEU A 7 -7.91 6.23 -4.94
C LEU A 7 -8.82 4.99 -4.94
N ASP A 8 -9.64 4.84 -5.97
CA ASP A 8 -10.44 3.62 -6.12
C ASP A 8 -9.54 2.38 -6.27
N LYS A 9 -10.04 1.23 -5.77
CA LYS A 9 -9.27 -0.02 -5.76
C LYS A 9 -8.84 -0.44 -7.17
N ASP A 10 -9.68 -0.19 -8.17
CA ASP A 10 -9.38 -0.55 -9.56
C ASP A 10 -8.26 0.32 -10.15
N THR A 11 -8.23 1.61 -9.87
CA THR A 11 -7.13 2.51 -10.26
C THR A 11 -5.83 2.05 -9.64
N ILE A 12 -5.81 1.72 -8.34
CA ILE A 12 -4.60 1.21 -7.68
C ILE A 12 -4.16 -0.10 -8.34
N LYS A 13 -5.09 -1.03 -8.55
CA LYS A 13 -4.84 -2.34 -9.14
C LYS A 13 -4.32 -2.25 -10.58
N ASN A 14 -4.87 -1.37 -11.39
CA ASN A 14 -4.55 -1.31 -12.82
C ASN A 14 -3.38 -0.37 -13.13
N ARG A 15 -3.18 0.70 -12.33
CA ARG A 15 -2.19 1.73 -12.62
C ARG A 15 -0.97 1.72 -11.70
N ILE A 16 -1.06 1.16 -10.49
CA ILE A 16 0.07 1.17 -9.54
C ILE A 16 0.67 -0.23 -9.40
N MET A 17 -0.17 -1.24 -9.15
CA MET A 17 0.28 -2.61 -8.90
C MET A 17 1.18 -3.22 -9.98
N PRO A 18 1.02 -2.95 -11.29
CA PRO A 18 1.91 -3.51 -12.32
C PRO A 18 3.38 -3.13 -12.16
N TYR A 19 3.68 -2.04 -11.45
CA TYR A 19 5.03 -1.55 -11.23
C TYR A 19 5.65 -2.03 -9.90
N LEU A 20 4.87 -2.72 -9.05
CA LEU A 20 5.30 -3.14 -7.72
C LEU A 20 5.60 -4.63 -7.67
N SER A 21 6.73 -4.99 -7.07
CA SER A 21 7.12 -6.39 -6.94
C SER A 21 6.30 -7.12 -5.88
N VAL A 22 5.60 -8.17 -6.33
CA VAL A 22 4.93 -9.14 -5.48
C VAL A 22 5.88 -10.29 -5.13
N ALA A 23 5.65 -10.97 -4.01
CA ALA A 23 6.44 -12.14 -3.63
C ALA A 23 6.31 -13.25 -4.70
N LYS A 24 7.44 -13.85 -5.11
CA LYS A 24 7.52 -14.76 -6.26
C LYS A 24 7.53 -16.25 -5.90
N ARG A 25 7.50 -16.63 -4.62
CA ARG A 25 7.79 -18.01 -4.21
C ARG A 25 6.88 -18.51 -3.07
N GLY A 26 5.71 -19.05 -3.43
CA GLY A 26 4.78 -19.76 -2.54
C GLY A 26 4.19 -18.99 -1.35
N PHE A 27 4.72 -17.80 -1.06
CA PHE A 27 4.25 -16.93 -0.01
C PHE A 27 3.21 -15.97 -0.57
N GLU A 28 1.95 -16.28 -0.32
CA GLU A 28 0.85 -15.35 -0.49
C GLU A 28 0.74 -14.51 0.78
N THR A 29 0.77 -13.19 0.62
CA THR A 29 0.57 -12.31 1.77
C THR A 29 -0.88 -12.45 2.25
N LYS A 30 -1.10 -12.44 3.56
CA LYS A 30 -2.46 -12.54 4.14
C LYS A 30 -3.31 -11.29 3.92
N PHE A 31 -2.69 -10.20 3.44
CA PHE A 31 -3.30 -8.88 3.34
C PHE A 31 -3.42 -8.48 1.87
N ASP A 32 -4.54 -7.86 1.50
CA ASP A 32 -4.71 -7.34 0.14
C ASP A 32 -3.65 -6.26 -0.15
N LEU A 33 -2.85 -6.49 -1.19
CA LEU A 33 -1.79 -5.56 -1.59
C LEU A 33 -2.35 -4.23 -2.09
N VAL A 34 -3.56 -4.21 -2.66
CA VAL A 34 -4.24 -2.98 -3.07
C VAL A 34 -4.55 -2.12 -1.84
N GLU A 35 -4.99 -2.75 -0.75
CA GLU A 35 -5.25 -2.06 0.53
C GLU A 35 -3.95 -1.60 1.21
N ILE A 36 -2.88 -2.41 1.12
CA ILE A 36 -1.54 -1.98 1.57
C ILE A 36 -1.09 -0.73 0.81
N VAL A 37 -1.25 -0.70 -0.51
CA VAL A 37 -0.91 0.47 -1.33
C VAL A 37 -1.79 1.66 -0.96
N ASN A 38 -3.09 1.47 -0.79
CA ASN A 38 -4.00 2.52 -0.32
C ASN A 38 -3.57 3.10 1.04
N ALA A 39 -3.15 2.25 1.98
CA ALA A 39 -2.65 2.68 3.28
C ALA A 39 -1.34 3.48 3.17
N ILE A 40 -0.46 3.12 2.24
CA ILE A 40 0.75 3.91 1.94
C ILE A 40 0.36 5.26 1.33
N LEU A 41 -0.55 5.29 0.35
CA LEU A 41 -1.05 6.54 -0.22
C LEU A 41 -1.66 7.44 0.84
N PHE A 42 -2.41 6.87 1.80
CA PHE A 42 -2.97 7.63 2.92
C PHE A 42 -1.86 8.27 3.75
N LYS A 43 -0.82 7.50 4.10
CA LYS A 43 0.34 7.98 4.83
C LYS A 43 1.07 9.12 4.10
N LEU A 44 1.19 9.02 2.78
CA LEU A 44 1.87 10.02 1.96
C LEU A 44 1.03 11.29 1.81
N LYS A 45 -0.29 11.16 1.58
CA LYS A 45 -1.24 12.28 1.47
C LYS A 45 -1.40 13.04 2.79
N SER A 46 -1.56 12.32 3.90
CA SER A 46 -1.84 12.91 5.22
C SER A 46 -0.59 13.38 5.97
N GLY A 47 0.58 12.83 5.65
CA GLY A 47 1.79 13.10 6.42
C GLY A 47 1.82 12.47 7.83
N CYS A 48 0.79 11.73 8.28
CA CYS A 48 0.68 11.22 9.65
C CYS A 48 1.86 10.34 10.07
N GLN A 49 2.19 10.22 11.36
CA GLN A 49 3.25 9.28 11.77
C GLN A 49 2.86 7.82 11.47
N TRP A 50 3.82 6.94 11.17
CA TRP A 50 3.54 5.52 10.89
C TRP A 50 2.77 4.83 12.02
N ARG A 51 3.09 5.16 13.28
CA ARG A 51 2.40 4.61 14.46
C ARG A 51 0.94 5.06 14.58
N MET A 52 0.58 6.15 13.92
CA MET A 52 -0.75 6.76 13.91
C MET A 52 -1.58 6.33 12.69
N LEU A 53 -1.08 5.39 11.89
CA LEU A 53 -1.80 4.91 10.71
C LEU A 53 -3.10 4.21 11.14
N PRO A 54 -4.28 4.61 10.64
CA PRO A 54 -5.57 4.06 11.06
C PRO A 54 -5.83 2.71 10.37
N THR A 55 -5.03 1.69 10.68
CA THR A 55 -5.10 0.38 10.01
C THR A 55 -6.46 -0.30 10.18
N GLY A 56 -7.20 -0.02 11.26
CA GLY A 56 -8.56 -0.54 11.43
C GLY A 56 -9.61 0.01 10.45
N HIS A 57 -9.33 1.11 9.74
CA HIS A 57 -10.26 1.73 8.78
C HIS A 57 -9.77 1.66 7.34
N LEU A 58 -8.54 1.21 7.11
CA LEU A 58 -7.92 1.17 5.77
C LEU A 58 -7.99 -0.22 5.12
N PHE A 59 -8.47 -1.22 5.86
CA PHE A 59 -8.49 -2.62 5.44
C PHE A 59 -9.89 -3.21 5.65
N SER A 60 -10.33 -4.02 4.70
CA SER A 60 -11.64 -4.70 4.72
C SER A 60 -11.67 -5.88 5.68
N GLY A 61 -10.53 -6.56 5.82
CA GLY A 61 -10.38 -7.76 6.63
C GLY A 61 -9.57 -7.54 7.90
N VAL A 62 -8.76 -8.54 8.26
CA VAL A 62 -7.86 -8.44 9.41
C VAL A 62 -6.85 -7.32 9.18
N ALA A 63 -6.95 -6.26 9.98
CA ALA A 63 -6.06 -5.11 9.87
C ALA A 63 -4.60 -5.51 10.17
N PRO A 64 -3.65 -5.28 9.26
CA PRO A 64 -2.24 -5.47 9.54
C PRO A 64 -1.74 -4.43 10.55
N SER A 65 -0.62 -4.74 11.19
CA SER A 65 0.13 -3.72 11.94
C SER A 65 0.71 -2.67 10.99
N TRP A 66 0.89 -1.43 11.47
CA TRP A 66 1.57 -0.39 10.69
C TRP A 66 2.99 -0.82 10.25
N LYS A 67 3.65 -1.71 11.00
CA LYS A 67 4.96 -2.26 10.65
C LYS A 67 4.91 -3.08 9.36
N THR A 68 3.82 -3.79 9.13
CA THR A 68 3.59 -4.55 7.90
C THR A 68 3.45 -3.60 6.70
N VAL A 69 2.63 -2.56 6.83
CA VAL A 69 2.50 -1.53 5.77
C VAL A 69 3.85 -0.87 5.49
N PHE A 70 4.58 -0.51 6.54
CA PHE A 70 5.92 0.07 6.43
C PHE A 70 6.93 -0.89 5.78
N HIS A 71 6.84 -2.19 6.07
CA HIS A 71 7.70 -3.19 5.44
C HIS A 71 7.53 -3.20 3.92
N HIS A 72 6.29 -3.23 3.43
CA HIS A 72 6.00 -3.15 1.99
C HIS A 72 6.49 -1.83 1.39
N TYR A 73 6.20 -0.70 2.03
CA TYR A 73 6.70 0.60 1.60
C TYR A 73 8.23 0.62 1.46
N ARG A 74 8.94 0.20 2.51
CA ARG A 74 10.41 0.18 2.54
C ARG A 74 10.98 -0.77 1.50
N LYS A 75 10.37 -1.95 1.30
CA LYS A 75 10.77 -2.92 0.26
C LYS A 75 10.75 -2.24 -1.12
N TRP A 76 9.61 -1.67 -1.49
CA TRP A 76 9.42 -1.06 -2.80
C TRP A 76 10.24 0.23 -2.99
N CYS A 77 10.47 1.00 -1.93
CA CYS A 77 11.39 2.14 -1.98
C CYS A 77 12.83 1.70 -2.26
N LYS A 78 13.32 0.67 -1.56
CA LYS A 78 14.67 0.13 -1.77
C LYS A 78 14.88 -0.43 -3.17
N ALA A 79 13.83 -0.99 -3.76
CA ALA A 79 13.84 -1.49 -5.14
C ALA A 79 13.69 -0.36 -6.19
N GLY A 80 13.47 0.90 -5.77
CA GLY A 80 13.23 2.02 -6.68
C GLY A 80 11.85 2.00 -7.35
N GLU A 81 10.98 1.07 -6.97
CA GLU A 81 9.68 0.85 -7.62
C GLU A 81 8.70 2.00 -7.33
N TRP A 82 8.71 2.53 -6.10
CA TRP A 82 7.92 3.73 -5.79
C TRP A 82 8.34 4.93 -6.63
N LYS A 83 9.66 5.12 -6.83
CA LYS A 83 10.16 6.19 -7.70
C LYS A 83 9.64 6.00 -9.13
N ARG A 84 9.68 4.78 -9.64
CA ARG A 84 9.13 4.44 -10.96
C ARG A 84 7.64 4.74 -11.05
N VAL A 85 6.84 4.31 -10.08
CA VAL A 85 5.40 4.61 -10.01
C VAL A 85 5.15 6.12 -10.11
N PHE A 86 5.91 6.94 -9.37
CA PHE A 86 5.75 8.41 -9.42
C PHE A 86 6.16 9.00 -10.77
N THR A 87 7.19 8.46 -11.43
CA THR A 87 7.65 8.96 -12.73
C THR A 87 6.76 8.54 -13.90
N GLU A 88 6.09 7.39 -13.82
CA GLU A 88 5.22 6.90 -14.91
C GLU A 88 3.78 7.45 -14.83
N LEU A 89 3.40 8.00 -13.67
CA LEU A 89 2.04 8.49 -13.41
C LEU A 89 1.93 10.02 -13.26
N LEU A 90 3.06 10.75 -13.24
CA LEU A 90 3.17 12.21 -13.20
C LEU A 90 4.14 12.69 -14.29
#